data_AF-A0A383DSE4-F1
#
_entry.id   AF-A0A383DSE4-F1
#
_cell.length_a   1.000
_cell.length_b   1.000
_cell.length_c   1.000
_cell.angle_alpha   90.00
_cell.angle_beta   90.00
_cell.angle_gamma   90.00
#
_symmetry.space_group_name_H-M   'P 1'
#
loop_
_entity.id
_entity.type
_entity.pdbx_description
1 polymer ?
#
loop_
_entity_poly.entity_id
_entity_poly.type
_entity_poly.pdbx_seq_one_letter_code
_entity_poly.pdbx_strand_id
1 'polypeptide(L)' 'VVTENENIVRKVQLGESIITLLGTAHVSKESVALVEKKIMSGEYDCVAVELCPARYENLKNRLWW' A
#
# COMPACT_ATOMS: atom_id res chain seq x y z
N VAL A 1 9.90 5.41 -24.96
CA VAL A 1 8.86 4.58 -24.33
C VAL A 1 8.91 4.88 -22.86
N VAL A 2 7.95 5.66 -22.36
CA VAL A 2 7.86 5.95 -20.92
C VAL A 2 7.11 4.77 -20.32
N THR A 3 7.79 3.95 -19.54
CA THR A 3 7.17 2.84 -18.81
C THR A 3 6.25 3.43 -17.74
N GLU A 4 4.95 3.21 -17.90
CA GLU A 4 3.93 3.63 -16.93
C GLU A 4 4.26 3.08 -15.52
N ASN A 5 4.18 3.94 -14.51
CA ASN A 5 4.19 3.66 -13.05
C ASN A 5 5.48 3.77 -12.20
N GLU A 6 6.61 4.28 -12.69
CA GLU A 6 7.77 4.55 -11.78
C GLU A 6 7.48 5.62 -10.72
N ASN A 7 6.49 6.49 -10.92
CA ASN A 7 6.16 7.56 -9.96
C ASN A 7 5.34 7.08 -8.74
N ILE A 8 4.62 5.95 -8.84
CA ILE A 8 3.74 5.49 -7.75
C ILE A 8 4.29 4.29 -6.98
N VAL A 9 5.32 3.62 -7.48
CA VAL A 9 6.02 2.53 -6.77
C VAL A 9 7.45 2.92 -6.53
N ARG A 10 7.87 2.96 -5.26
CA ARG A 10 9.25 3.29 -4.87
C ARG A 10 9.81 2.24 -3.93
N LYS A 11 11.04 1.80 -4.19
CA LYS A 11 11.79 0.94 -3.26
C LYS A 11 12.73 1.79 -2.42
N VAL A 12 12.78 1.52 -1.12
CA VAL A 12 13.64 2.19 -0.15
C VAL A 12 14.34 1.13 0.69
N GLN A 13 15.66 1.22 0.82
CA GLN A 13 16.43 0.38 1.72
C GLN A 13 16.42 0.99 3.13
N LEU A 14 16.08 0.20 4.14
CA LEU A 14 16.14 0.58 5.55
C LEU A 14 16.88 -0.50 6.33
N GLY A 15 18.17 -0.27 6.62
CA GLY A 15 19.04 -1.30 7.18
C GLY A 15 19.13 -2.51 6.26
N GLU A 16 18.71 -3.68 6.75
CA GLU A 16 18.63 -4.93 5.96
C GLU A 16 17.28 -5.12 5.27
N SER A 17 16.28 -4.29 5.58
CA SER A 17 14.93 -4.42 5.01
C SER A 17 14.76 -3.61 3.72
N ILE A 18 13.99 -4.15 2.78
CA ILE A 18 13.54 -3.45 1.58
C ILE A 18 12.07 -3.09 1.75
N ILE A 19 11.77 -1.80 1.73
CA ILE A 19 10.39 -1.29 1.78
C ILE A 19 9.97 -0.93 0.36
N THR A 20 8.88 -1.53 -0.11
CA THR A 20 8.21 -1.10 -1.36
C THR A 20 7.03 -0.21 -1.00
N LEU A 21 7.15 1.09 -1.26
CA LEU A 21 6.10 2.08 -1.11
C LEU A 21 5.23 2.10 -2.37
N LEU A 22 3.92 1.94 -2.20
CA LEU A 22 2.93 2.03 -3.27
C LEU A 22 1.96 3.18 -2.96
N GLY A 23 2.03 4.25 -3.76
CA GLY A 23 1.07 5.33 -3.72
C GLY A 23 -0.25 4.92 -4.37
N THR A 24 -1.37 5.27 -3.74
CA THR A 24 -2.72 5.06 -4.28
C THR A 24 -3.42 6.40 -4.46
N ALA A 25 -4.31 6.48 -5.45
CA ALA A 25 -5.21 7.61 -5.60
C ALA A 25 -6.54 7.34 -4.89
N HIS A 26 -7.15 8.38 -4.31
CA HIS A 26 -8.41 8.25 -3.59
C HIS A 26 -9.53 7.76 -4.54
N VAL A 27 -10.08 6.58 -4.26
CA VAL A 27 -11.21 5.97 -5.02
C VAL A 27 -10.85 5.60 -6.48
N SER A 28 -9.61 5.18 -6.76
CA SER A 28 -9.21 4.65 -8.08
C SER A 28 -9.31 3.12 -8.13
N LYS A 29 -10.06 2.59 -9.12
CA LYS A 29 -10.16 1.14 -9.37
C LYS A 29 -8.81 0.54 -9.77
N GLU A 30 -8.01 1.32 -10.49
CA GLU A 30 -6.67 0.97 -10.93
C GLU A 30 -5.73 0.83 -9.72
N SER A 31 -5.86 1.72 -8.73
CA SER A 31 -5.13 1.60 -7.46
C SER A 31 -5.51 0.31 -6.72
N VAL A 32 -6.80 -0.03 -6.66
CA VAL A 32 -7.27 -1.29 -6.03
C VAL A 32 -6.70 -2.51 -6.76
N ALA A 33 -6.82 -2.57 -8.08
CA ALA A 33 -6.33 -3.70 -8.88
C ALA A 33 -4.80 -3.87 -8.77
N LEU A 34 -4.05 -2.77 -8.69
CA LEU A 34 -2.60 -2.80 -8.50
C LEU A 34 -2.22 -3.32 -7.10
N VAL A 35 -2.92 -2.87 -6.05
CA VAL A 35 -2.72 -3.36 -4.68
C VAL A 35 -3.00 -4.86 -4.62
N GLU A 36 -4.12 -5.32 -5.17
CA GLU A 36 -4.48 -6.75 -5.22
C GLU A 36 -3.39 -7.56 -5.93
N LYS A 37 -2.98 -7.15 -7.14
CA LYS A 37 -1.91 -7.82 -7.89
C LYS A 37 -0.60 -7.91 -7.10
N LYS A 38 -0.23 -6.84 -6.37
CA LYS A 38 1.00 -6.79 -5.58
C LYS A 38 0.94 -7.67 -4.35
N ILE A 39 -0.16 -7.67 -3.60
CA ILE A 39 -0.31 -8.53 -2.42
C ILE A 39 -0.32 -10.01 -2.85
N MET A 40 -1.02 -10.33 -3.96
CA MET A 40 -1.12 -11.70 -4.45
C MET A 40 0.18 -12.26 -5.05
N SER A 41 1.21 -11.45 -5.30
CA SER A 41 2.49 -11.97 -5.80
C SER A 41 3.25 -12.78 -4.75
N GLY A 42 2.96 -12.60 -3.46
CA GLY A 42 3.65 -13.28 -2.37
C GLY A 42 5.11 -12.79 -2.16
N GLU A 43 5.50 -11.69 -2.80
CA GLU A 43 6.87 -11.15 -2.73
C GLU A 43 7.19 -10.41 -1.41
N TYR A 44 6.21 -10.28 -0.50
CA TYR A 44 6.32 -9.43 0.69
C TYR A 44 6.10 -10.24 1.96
N ASP A 45 7.00 -10.10 2.93
CA ASP A 45 6.87 -10.73 4.24
C ASP A 45 5.78 -10.07 5.11
N CYS A 46 5.50 -8.78 4.88
CA CYS A 46 4.53 -7.99 5.63
C CYS A 46 3.93 -6.88 4.77
N VAL A 47 2.66 -6.54 5.04
CA VAL A 47 1.95 -5.42 4.40
C VAL A 47 1.54 -4.41 5.47
N ALA A 48 2.01 -3.17 5.33
CA ALA A 48 1.59 -2.03 6.14
C ALA A 48 0.65 -1.13 5.33
N VAL A 49 -0.40 -0.62 5.99
CA VAL A 49 -1.40 0.28 5.36
C VAL A 49 -1.36 1.62 6.09
N GLU A 50 -1.18 2.71 5.33
CA GLU A 50 -1.32 4.07 5.87
C GLU A 50 -2.80 4.35 6.13
N LEU A 51 -3.09 4.86 7.32
CA LEU A 51 -4.43 5.22 7.74
C LEU A 51 -4.38 6.60 8.38
N CYS A 52 -5.29 7.48 7.95
CA CYS A 52 -5.53 8.72 8.68
C CYS A 52 -6.06 8.42 10.09
N PRO A 53 -5.88 9.34 11.07
CA PRO A 53 -6.23 9.09 12.47
C PRO A 53 -7.64 8.55 12.69
N ALA A 54 -8.65 9.09 11.99
CA ALA A 54 -10.02 8.63 12.10
C ALA A 54 -10.20 7.15 11.68
N ARG A 55 -9.56 6.72 10.60
CA ARG A 55 -9.62 5.32 10.13
C ARG A 55 -8.90 4.38 11.08
N TYR A 56 -7.77 4.82 11.63
CA TYR A 56 -7.02 4.05 12.61
C TYR A 56 -7.81 3.82 13.90
N GLU A 57 -8.50 4.85 14.41
CA GLU A 57 -9.37 4.70 15.59
C GLU A 57 -10.56 3.78 15.31
N ASN A 58 -11.20 3.89 14.14
CA ASN A 58 -12.29 2.97 13.75
C ASN A 58 -11.83 1.51 13.64
N LEU A 59 -10.58 1.27 13.22
CA LEU A 59 -10.03 -0.10 13.11
C LEU A 59 -9.72 -0.71 14.48
N LYS A 60 -9.24 0.10 15.43
CA LYS A 60 -8.97 -0.35 16.81
C LYS A 60 -10.25 -0.54 17.62
N ASN A 61 -11.22 0.34 17.45
CA ASN A 61 -12.48 0.32 18.20
C ASN A 61 -13.54 -0.46 17.43
N ARG A 62 -13.39 -1.80 17.41
CA ARG A 62 -14.30 -2.74 16.72
C ARG A 62 -15.78 -2.60 17.10
N LEU A 63 -16.11 -1.92 18.21
CA LEU A 63 -17.47 -1.66 18.67
C LEU A 63 -18.22 -0.59 17.86
N TRP A 64 -17.57 0.07 16.90
CA TRP A 64 -18.17 1.13 16.06
C TRP A 64 -18.58 0.66 14.66
N TRP A 65 -18.51 -0.65 14.41
CA TRP A 65 -18.95 -1.31 13.17
C TRP A 65 -20.35 -1.92 13.32
#